data_AF-A0A9P3AXK3-F1
#
_entry.id   AF-A0A9P3AXK3-F1
#
_cell.length_a   1.000
_cell.length_b   1.000
_cell.length_c   1.000
_cell.angle_alpha   90.00
_cell.angle_beta   90.00
_cell.angle_gamma   90.00
#
_symmetry.space_group_name_H-M   'P 1'
#
loop_
_entity.id
_entity.type
_entity.pdbx_description
1 polymer ?
#
loop_
_entity_poly.entity_id
_entity_poly.type
_entity_poly.pdbx_seq_one_letter_code
_entity_poly.pdbx_strand_id
1 'polypeptide(L)'
;MDNNDEIIIPHRMQVLGKALRPVLTKLEEGLDEFIGETFPICDMSSTLRKHIGKIHKSVRSLEKCANDELIANVIANETVQDVEIYQAVGAFKIALNRFLEKYHGVQAMEVEYDAMDAHDLLVSAYRNLLDDVHDWLRDVVEALEGSETASIRQKLRLTTTAASEIEGLLIWIECQPASYETVKSNSDDTLLAVAFGAWIGYNFFGGD
;
A
#
# COMPACT_ATOMS: atom_id res chain seq x y z
N MET A 1 -20.72 14.53 40.05
CA MET A 1 -20.97 15.13 38.72
C MET A 1 -20.50 14.08 37.75
N ASP A 2 -21.41 13.16 37.37
CA ASP A 2 -21.15 12.13 36.38
C ASP A 2 -21.64 12.67 35.03
N ASN A 3 -20.76 13.32 34.27
CA ASN A 3 -20.93 13.43 32.83
C ASN A 3 -20.38 12.14 32.22
N ASN A 4 -21.18 11.08 32.31
CA ASN A 4 -20.96 9.89 31.49
C ASN A 4 -21.51 10.23 30.09
N ASP A 5 -20.77 11.06 29.36
CA ASP A 5 -21.01 11.30 27.94
C ASP A 5 -20.70 9.99 27.22
N GLU A 6 -21.70 9.10 27.17
CA GLU A 6 -21.65 7.85 26.42
C GLU A 6 -21.45 8.24 24.94
N ILE A 7 -20.24 8.03 24.45
CA ILE A 7 -19.87 8.32 23.07
C ILE A 7 -20.61 7.29 22.19
N ILE A 8 -21.77 7.69 21.67
CA ILE A 8 -22.55 6.85 20.76
C ILE A 8 -21.85 6.85 19.40
N ILE A 9 -21.16 5.75 19.08
CA ILE A 9 -20.56 5.52 17.76
C ILE A 9 -21.68 5.43 16.71
N PRO A 10 -21.69 6.26 15.66
CA PRO A 10 -22.72 6.21 14.62
C PRO A 10 -22.78 4.84 13.94
N HIS A 11 -23.99 4.36 13.62
CA HIS A 11 -24.21 3.04 12.97
C HIS A 11 -23.29 2.79 11.78
N ARG A 12 -23.10 3.78 10.90
CA ARG A 12 -22.19 3.68 9.74
C ARG A 12 -20.74 3.34 10.12
N MET A 13 -20.24 3.85 11.23
CA MET A 13 -18.89 3.55 11.73
C MET A 13 -18.81 2.12 12.27
N GLN A 14 -19.87 1.64 12.92
CA GLN A 14 -19.97 0.25 13.35
C GLN A 14 -20.01 -0.72 12.16
N VAL A 15 -20.76 -0.38 11.10
CA VAL A 15 -20.83 -1.17 9.86
C VAL A 15 -19.48 -1.17 9.15
N LEU A 16 -18.82 -0.02 9.06
CA LEU A 16 -17.48 0.10 8.48
C LEU A 16 -16.46 -0.79 9.20
N GLY A 17 -16.42 -0.75 10.54
CA GLY A 17 -15.51 -1.60 11.33
C GLY A 17 -15.76 -3.09 11.07
N LYS A 18 -17.04 -3.52 11.08
CA LYS A 18 -17.42 -4.90 10.74
C LYS A 18 -17.01 -5.31 9.32
N ALA A 19 -17.09 -4.40 8.37
CA ALA A 19 -16.73 -4.65 6.97
C ALA A 19 -15.21 -4.71 6.76
N LEU A 20 -14.43 -3.91 7.48
CA LEU A 20 -12.96 -3.87 7.39
C LEU A 20 -12.26 -5.02 8.10
N ARG A 21 -12.83 -5.54 9.20
CA ARG A 21 -12.26 -6.68 9.94
C ARG A 21 -11.88 -7.89 9.06
N PRO A 22 -12.75 -8.41 8.17
CA PRO A 22 -12.37 -9.51 7.28
C PRO A 22 -11.33 -9.11 6.22
N VAL A 23 -11.10 -7.83 5.97
CA VAL A 23 -10.00 -7.35 5.11
C VAL A 23 -8.68 -7.42 5.88
N LEU A 24 -8.67 -7.03 7.16
CA LEU A 24 -7.49 -7.13 8.03
C LEU A 24 -7.02 -8.58 8.18
N THR A 25 -7.94 -9.49 8.52
CA THR A 25 -7.61 -10.91 8.66
C THR A 25 -7.02 -11.49 7.37
N LYS A 26 -7.56 -11.11 6.20
CA LYS A 26 -7.03 -11.57 4.91
C LYS A 26 -5.65 -11.00 4.59
N LEU A 27 -5.37 -9.79 5.05
CA LEU A 27 -4.05 -9.18 4.90
C LEU A 27 -3.02 -9.91 5.76
N GLU A 28 -3.35 -10.18 7.02
CA GLU A 28 -2.52 -10.99 7.93
C GLU A 28 -2.23 -12.37 7.33
N GLU A 29 -3.29 -13.09 6.88
CA GLU A 29 -3.15 -14.38 6.19
C GLU A 29 -2.24 -14.29 4.96
N GLY A 30 -2.38 -13.25 4.15
CA GLY A 30 -1.56 -13.04 2.95
C GLY A 30 -0.11 -12.67 3.26
N LEU A 31 0.15 -11.96 4.37
CA LEU A 31 1.51 -11.61 4.79
C LEU A 31 2.29 -12.81 5.33
N ASP A 32 1.59 -13.80 5.89
CA ASP A 32 2.16 -15.04 6.42
C ASP A 32 2.17 -16.19 5.39
N GLU A 33 1.66 -15.95 4.18
CA GLU A 33 1.60 -16.96 3.13
C GLU A 33 2.99 -17.39 2.66
N PHE A 34 3.24 -18.70 2.69
CA PHE A 34 4.48 -19.29 2.20
C PHE A 34 4.41 -19.52 0.69
N ILE A 35 5.36 -18.94 -0.05
CA ILE A 35 5.47 -19.09 -1.50
C ILE A 35 6.39 -20.28 -1.82
N GLY A 36 5.79 -21.41 -2.22
CA GLY A 36 6.51 -22.64 -2.51
C GLY A 36 6.92 -22.84 -3.98
N GLU A 37 6.26 -22.17 -4.92
CA GLU A 37 6.60 -22.24 -6.35
C GLU A 37 7.41 -21.00 -6.75
N THR A 38 8.57 -21.23 -7.36
CA THR A 38 9.45 -20.16 -7.86
C THR A 38 9.59 -20.20 -9.38
N PHE A 39 9.95 -19.06 -9.97
CA PHE A 39 10.22 -18.96 -11.39
C PHE A 39 11.46 -18.10 -11.69
N PRO A 40 12.32 -18.50 -12.63
CA PRO A 40 13.56 -17.79 -12.92
C PRO A 40 13.31 -16.44 -13.60
N ILE A 41 14.13 -15.45 -13.27
CA ILE A 41 14.18 -14.14 -13.94
C ILE A 41 15.54 -13.89 -14.58
N CYS A 42 15.53 -13.53 -15.86
CA CYS A 42 16.75 -13.30 -16.64
C CYS A 42 17.21 -11.83 -16.69
N ASP A 43 16.37 -10.87 -16.28
CA ASP A 43 16.69 -9.43 -16.32
C ASP A 43 16.07 -8.73 -15.10
N MET A 44 16.88 -8.62 -14.05
CA MET A 44 16.45 -7.99 -12.81
C MET A 44 16.25 -6.48 -12.97
N SER A 45 17.09 -5.81 -13.75
CA SER A 45 17.01 -4.36 -13.99
C SER A 45 15.70 -3.94 -14.69
N SER A 46 15.25 -4.70 -15.69
CA SER A 46 13.93 -4.50 -16.32
C SER A 46 12.79 -4.85 -15.38
N THR A 47 12.96 -5.89 -14.57
CA THR A 47 11.96 -6.32 -13.58
C THR A 47 11.75 -5.24 -12.51
N LEU A 48 12.83 -4.69 -11.94
CA LEU A 48 12.79 -3.60 -10.97
C LEU A 48 12.05 -2.37 -11.52
N ARG A 49 12.43 -1.89 -12.73
CA ARG A 49 11.77 -0.74 -13.35
C ARG A 49 10.26 -0.94 -13.52
N LYS A 50 9.86 -2.14 -13.96
CA LYS A 50 8.44 -2.50 -14.06
C LYS A 50 7.76 -2.49 -12.70
N HIS A 51 8.41 -3.04 -11.67
CA HIS A 51 7.83 -3.16 -10.34
C HIS A 51 7.74 -1.82 -9.60
N ILE A 52 8.72 -0.92 -9.71
CA ILE A 52 8.63 0.45 -9.18
C ILE A 52 7.38 1.15 -9.74
N GLY A 53 7.16 1.07 -11.06
CA GLY A 53 5.94 1.62 -11.68
C GLY A 53 4.65 0.94 -11.21
N LYS A 54 4.68 -0.37 -10.92
CA LYS A 54 3.54 -1.12 -10.38
C LYS A 54 3.26 -0.77 -8.92
N ILE A 55 4.28 -0.54 -8.09
CA ILE A 55 4.19 -0.10 -6.69
C ILE A 55 3.49 1.25 -6.67
N HIS A 56 4.00 2.22 -7.42
CA HIS A 56 3.43 3.58 -7.46
C HIS A 56 1.93 3.58 -7.83
N LYS A 57 1.55 2.78 -8.83
CA LYS A 57 0.14 2.63 -9.24
C LYS A 57 -0.71 1.96 -8.16
N SER A 58 -0.17 0.95 -7.48
CA SER A 58 -0.88 0.24 -6.41
C SER A 58 -1.07 1.11 -5.18
N VAL A 59 -0.02 1.77 -4.70
CA VAL A 59 -0.06 2.69 -3.57
C VAL A 59 -1.08 3.79 -3.82
N ARG A 60 -1.01 4.47 -4.97
CA ARG A 60 -2.00 5.50 -5.32
C ARG A 60 -3.43 4.96 -5.35
N SER A 61 -3.63 3.73 -5.83
CA SER A 61 -4.96 3.11 -5.83
C SER A 61 -5.45 2.82 -4.42
N LEU A 62 -4.58 2.37 -3.52
CA LEU A 62 -4.88 2.10 -2.12
C LEU A 62 -5.21 3.40 -1.39
N GLU A 63 -4.36 4.42 -1.52
CA GLU A 63 -4.58 5.74 -0.94
C GLU A 63 -5.87 6.37 -1.44
N LYS A 64 -6.20 6.23 -2.73
CA LYS A 64 -7.47 6.70 -3.28
C LYS A 64 -8.67 5.98 -2.63
N CYS A 65 -8.64 4.65 -2.57
CA CYS A 65 -9.74 3.89 -1.96
C CYS A 65 -9.86 4.20 -0.46
N ALA A 66 -8.74 4.32 0.26
CA ALA A 66 -8.73 4.65 1.67
C ALA A 66 -9.21 6.09 1.92
N ASN A 67 -8.57 7.09 1.31
CA ASN A 67 -8.79 8.49 1.63
C ASN A 67 -10.03 9.07 0.94
N ASP A 68 -10.28 8.75 -0.32
CA ASP A 68 -11.39 9.35 -1.07
C ASP A 68 -12.68 8.53 -0.90
N GLU A 69 -12.59 7.20 -0.98
CA GLU A 69 -13.80 6.36 -0.94
C GLU A 69 -14.24 6.03 0.48
N LEU A 70 -13.33 5.61 1.37
CA LEU A 70 -13.70 5.28 2.75
C LEU A 70 -13.84 6.54 3.62
N ILE A 71 -12.90 7.48 3.61
CA ILE A 71 -13.02 8.66 4.48
C ILE A 71 -14.03 9.66 3.92
N ALA A 72 -13.85 10.14 2.69
CA ALA A 72 -14.68 11.23 2.18
C ALA A 72 -16.12 10.79 1.87
N ASN A 73 -16.33 9.59 1.33
CA ASN A 73 -17.68 9.17 0.91
C ASN A 73 -18.46 8.40 1.98
N VAL A 74 -17.80 7.70 2.92
CA VAL A 74 -18.49 6.93 3.98
C VAL A 74 -18.48 7.67 5.31
N ILE A 75 -17.34 8.19 5.75
CA ILE A 75 -17.22 8.72 7.11
C ILE A 75 -17.80 10.14 7.21
N ALA A 76 -17.55 10.98 6.20
CA ALA A 76 -18.08 12.34 6.14
C ALA A 76 -19.55 12.42 5.70
N ASN A 77 -20.10 11.35 5.09
CA ASN A 77 -21.48 11.30 4.63
C ASN A 77 -22.40 10.67 5.69
N GLU A 78 -23.23 11.49 6.34
CA GLU A 78 -24.15 11.01 7.38
C GLU A 78 -25.30 10.16 6.83
N THR A 79 -25.61 10.26 5.54
CA THR A 79 -26.73 9.55 4.90
C THR A 79 -26.29 8.31 4.13
N VAL A 80 -25.01 7.93 4.22
CA VAL A 80 -24.47 6.76 3.54
C VAL A 80 -25.20 5.49 3.98
N GLN A 81 -25.58 4.68 3.01
CA GLN A 81 -26.26 3.41 3.24
C GLN A 81 -25.24 2.29 3.43
N ASP A 82 -25.59 1.28 4.23
CA ASP A 82 -24.73 0.12 4.48
C ASP A 82 -24.20 -0.52 3.18
N VAL A 83 -25.01 -0.56 2.11
CA VAL A 83 -24.59 -1.08 0.80
C VAL A 83 -23.43 -0.29 0.18
N GLU A 84 -23.42 1.04 0.32
CA GLU A 84 -22.35 1.91 -0.19
C GLU A 84 -21.07 1.71 0.62
N ILE A 85 -21.20 1.48 1.93
CA ILE A 85 -20.07 1.13 2.81
C ILE A 85 -19.42 -0.18 2.35
N TYR A 86 -20.21 -1.24 2.15
CA TYR A 86 -19.68 -2.53 1.68
C TYR A 86 -19.07 -2.44 0.27
N GLN A 87 -19.60 -1.59 -0.61
CA GLN A 87 -19.01 -1.36 -1.94
C GLN A 87 -17.65 -0.69 -1.85
N ALA A 88 -17.51 0.37 -1.04
CA ALA A 88 -16.24 1.06 -0.84
C ALA A 88 -15.19 0.14 -0.20
N VAL A 89 -15.57 -0.64 0.82
CA VAL A 89 -14.70 -1.65 1.43
C VAL A 89 -14.32 -2.75 0.42
N GLY A 90 -15.25 -3.15 -0.44
CA GLY A 90 -15.01 -4.10 -1.52
C GLY A 90 -13.98 -3.59 -2.53
N ALA A 91 -14.08 -2.32 -2.92
CA ALA A 91 -13.12 -1.69 -3.82
C ALA A 91 -11.71 -1.62 -3.20
N PHE A 92 -11.61 -1.20 -1.94
CA PHE A 92 -10.35 -1.21 -1.18
C PHE A 92 -9.75 -2.61 -1.10
N LYS A 93 -10.55 -3.63 -0.74
CA LYS A 93 -10.11 -5.03 -0.69
C LYS A 93 -9.58 -5.52 -2.03
N ILE A 94 -10.22 -5.18 -3.15
CA ILE A 94 -9.74 -5.55 -4.49
C ILE A 94 -8.39 -4.90 -4.78
N ALA A 95 -8.21 -3.62 -4.43
CA ALA A 95 -6.94 -2.93 -4.59
C ALA A 95 -5.82 -3.58 -3.74
N LEU A 96 -6.14 -3.95 -2.50
CA LEU A 96 -5.22 -4.63 -1.58
C LEU A 96 -4.83 -6.02 -2.05
N ASN A 97 -5.79 -6.84 -2.47
CA ASN A 97 -5.50 -8.17 -3.01
C ASN A 97 -4.58 -8.10 -4.23
N ARG A 98 -4.80 -7.14 -5.14
CA ARG A 98 -3.91 -6.93 -6.30
C ARG A 98 -2.50 -6.49 -5.89
N PHE A 99 -2.34 -5.88 -4.73
CA PHE A 99 -1.04 -5.50 -4.21
C PHE A 99 -0.32 -6.68 -3.56
N LEU A 100 -1.05 -7.49 -2.76
CA LEU A 100 -0.57 -8.77 -2.22
C LEU A 100 -0.13 -9.74 -3.33
N GLU A 101 -0.94 -9.91 -4.38
CA GLU A 101 -0.60 -10.75 -5.54
C GLU A 101 0.74 -10.34 -6.18
N LYS A 102 1.05 -9.03 -6.19
CA LYS A 102 2.33 -8.54 -6.71
C LYS A 102 3.48 -8.83 -5.75
N TYR A 103 3.26 -8.71 -4.45
CA TYR A 103 4.25 -9.04 -3.43
C TYR A 103 4.60 -10.53 -3.48
N HIS A 104 3.59 -11.41 -3.48
CA HIS A 104 3.77 -12.86 -3.66
C HIS A 104 4.47 -13.20 -4.97
N GLY A 105 4.09 -12.51 -6.05
CA GLY A 105 4.75 -12.65 -7.34
C GLY A 105 6.23 -12.23 -7.34
N VAL A 106 6.64 -11.30 -6.47
CA VAL A 106 8.06 -10.95 -6.28
C VAL A 106 8.76 -11.99 -5.41
N GLN A 107 8.12 -12.47 -4.34
CA GLN A 107 8.70 -13.53 -3.50
C GLN A 107 8.96 -14.83 -4.28
N ALA A 108 8.10 -15.14 -5.26
CA ALA A 108 8.26 -16.28 -6.16
C ALA A 108 9.40 -16.14 -7.19
N MET A 109 10.09 -15.01 -7.27
CA MET A 109 11.16 -14.83 -8.25
C MET A 109 12.43 -15.58 -7.81
N GLU A 110 12.94 -16.43 -8.69
CA GLU A 110 14.26 -17.04 -8.57
C GLU A 110 15.26 -16.18 -9.34
N VAL A 111 16.28 -15.68 -8.63
CA VAL A 111 17.26 -14.72 -9.15
C VAL A 111 18.68 -15.26 -9.06
N GLU A 112 19.54 -14.81 -9.96
CA GLU A 112 20.98 -15.08 -9.90
C GLU A 112 21.63 -14.40 -8.68
N TYR A 113 22.77 -14.91 -8.21
CA TYR A 113 23.43 -14.46 -6.97
C TYR A 113 23.76 -12.95 -6.98
N ASP A 114 24.11 -12.40 -8.14
CA ASP A 114 24.43 -10.98 -8.33
C ASP A 114 23.20 -10.06 -8.30
N ALA A 115 22.00 -10.64 -8.44
CA ALA A 115 20.71 -9.96 -8.40
C ALA A 115 19.94 -10.15 -7.08
N MET A 116 20.48 -10.93 -6.13
CA MET A 116 19.83 -11.22 -4.84
C MET A 116 19.57 -9.95 -4.02
N ASP A 117 20.56 -9.05 -3.91
CA ASP A 117 20.39 -7.80 -3.14
C ASP A 117 19.24 -6.94 -3.67
N ALA A 118 19.10 -6.86 -5.00
CA ALA A 118 18.00 -6.14 -5.65
C ALA A 118 16.64 -6.81 -5.41
N HIS A 119 16.61 -8.14 -5.39
CA HIS A 119 15.41 -8.90 -5.12
C HIS A 119 14.95 -8.71 -3.68
N ASP A 120 15.87 -8.84 -2.72
CA ASP A 120 15.60 -8.61 -1.30
C ASP A 120 15.11 -7.18 -1.04
N LEU A 121 15.71 -6.18 -1.71
CA LEU A 121 15.24 -4.80 -1.61
C LEU A 121 13.82 -4.64 -2.17
N LEU A 122 13.52 -5.30 -3.29
CA LEU A 122 12.19 -5.24 -3.88
C LEU A 122 11.14 -5.92 -2.99
N VAL A 123 11.45 -7.10 -2.45
CA VAL A 123 10.60 -7.80 -1.48
C VAL A 123 10.35 -6.90 -0.26
N SER A 124 11.41 -6.30 0.29
CA SER A 124 11.34 -5.41 1.45
C SER A 124 10.49 -4.17 1.17
N ALA A 125 10.61 -3.57 -0.02
CA ALA A 125 9.78 -2.43 -0.42
C ALA A 125 8.29 -2.78 -0.42
N TYR A 126 7.91 -3.93 -1.00
CA TYR A 126 6.52 -4.38 -0.98
C TYR A 126 6.06 -4.71 0.45
N ARG A 127 6.91 -5.38 1.25
CA ARG A 127 6.58 -5.77 2.62
C ARG A 127 6.31 -4.56 3.49
N ASN A 128 7.21 -3.57 3.49
CA ASN A 128 7.04 -2.33 4.28
C ASN A 128 5.73 -1.62 3.92
N LEU A 129 5.39 -1.53 2.63
CA LEU A 129 4.12 -0.90 2.20
C LEU A 129 2.89 -1.69 2.66
N LEU A 130 2.97 -3.02 2.71
CA LEU A 130 1.88 -3.84 3.20
C LEU A 130 1.77 -3.78 4.73
N ASP A 131 2.89 -3.68 5.44
CA ASP A 131 2.94 -3.48 6.89
C ASP A 131 2.36 -2.10 7.25
N ASP A 132 2.65 -1.04 6.49
CA ASP A 132 2.01 0.28 6.65
C ASP A 132 0.48 0.20 6.51
N VAL A 133 0.00 -0.52 5.48
CA VAL A 133 -1.44 -0.72 5.25
C VAL A 133 -2.06 -1.58 6.36
N HIS A 134 -1.34 -2.59 6.84
CA HIS A 134 -1.76 -3.45 7.94
C HIS A 134 -1.91 -2.65 9.23
N ASP A 135 -0.89 -1.89 9.61
CA ASP A 135 -0.92 -1.10 10.83
C ASP A 135 -1.99 -0.02 10.77
N TRP A 136 -2.15 0.65 9.62
CA TRP A 136 -3.26 1.57 9.40
C TRP A 136 -4.63 0.88 9.55
N LEU A 137 -4.82 -0.28 8.93
CA LEU A 137 -6.10 -0.99 8.95
C LEU A 137 -6.43 -1.51 10.35
N ARG A 138 -5.43 -2.00 11.10
CA ARG A 138 -5.54 -2.37 12.50
C ARG A 138 -5.98 -1.17 13.33
N ASP A 139 -5.28 -0.05 13.23
CA ASP A 139 -5.58 1.18 13.97
C ASP A 139 -6.99 1.70 13.69
N VAL A 140 -7.45 1.61 12.43
CA VAL A 140 -8.81 1.98 12.03
C VAL A 140 -9.85 1.04 12.62
N VAL A 141 -9.65 -0.28 12.52
CA VAL A 141 -10.58 -1.27 13.07
C VAL A 141 -10.66 -1.14 14.60
N GLU A 142 -9.53 -1.02 15.29
CA GLU A 142 -9.47 -0.81 16.74
C GLU A 142 -10.17 0.48 17.16
N ALA A 143 -9.97 1.58 16.42
CA ALA A 143 -10.62 2.86 16.74
C ALA A 143 -12.14 2.84 16.49
N LEU A 144 -12.62 2.08 15.51
CA LEU A 144 -14.05 1.91 15.22
C LEU A 144 -14.75 0.97 16.21
N GLU A 145 -13.99 0.07 16.84
CA GLU A 145 -14.48 -0.87 17.84
C GLU A 145 -14.32 -0.34 19.28
N GLY A 146 -13.34 0.54 19.49
CA GLY A 146 -13.09 1.23 20.75
C GLY A 146 -13.95 2.49 20.94
N SER A 147 -14.04 2.97 22.18
CA SER A 147 -14.73 4.23 22.54
C SER A 147 -13.92 5.49 22.17
N GLU A 148 -12.76 5.37 21.53
CA GLU A 148 -11.82 6.47 21.27
C GLU A 148 -12.12 7.23 19.97
N THR A 149 -13.34 7.76 19.85
CA THR A 149 -13.80 8.43 18.63
C THR A 149 -13.07 9.75 18.31
N ALA A 150 -12.46 10.38 19.33
CA ALA A 150 -11.78 11.65 19.18
C ALA A 150 -10.51 11.59 18.30
N SER A 151 -9.88 10.43 18.15
CA SER A 151 -8.68 10.22 17.29
C SER A 151 -8.98 9.62 15.91
N ILE A 152 -10.23 9.24 15.63
CA ILE A 152 -10.60 8.52 14.41
C ILE A 152 -10.21 9.32 13.15
N ARG A 153 -10.48 10.64 13.10
CA ARG A 153 -10.20 11.46 11.90
C ARG A 153 -8.72 11.53 11.53
N GLN A 154 -7.81 11.45 12.50
CA GLN A 154 -6.38 11.57 12.26
C GLN A 154 -5.76 10.21 11.91
N LYS A 155 -6.26 9.12 12.52
CA LYS A 155 -5.84 7.73 12.23
C LYS A 155 -6.36 7.19 10.88
N LEU A 156 -7.39 7.81 10.32
CA LEU A 156 -8.03 7.32 9.10
C LEU A 156 -7.24 7.56 7.82
N ARG A 157 -6.27 8.48 7.80
CA ARG A 157 -5.51 8.77 6.59
C ARG A 157 -4.41 7.73 6.40
N LEU A 158 -4.45 7.02 5.27
CA LEU A 158 -3.37 6.13 4.89
C LEU A 158 -2.22 6.98 4.32
N THR A 159 -1.05 6.88 4.95
CA THR A 159 0.23 7.38 4.44
C THR A 159 1.19 6.21 4.34
N THR A 160 1.73 5.96 3.15
CA THR A 160 2.67 4.86 2.93
C THR A 160 4.09 5.39 2.75
N THR A 161 5.06 4.71 3.36
CA THR A 161 6.47 5.12 3.40
C THR A 161 7.38 3.95 3.03
N ALA A 162 7.69 3.79 1.74
CA ALA A 162 8.77 2.90 1.26
C ALA A 162 9.92 3.69 0.65
N ALA A 163 10.36 4.67 1.43
CA ALA A 163 11.16 5.76 0.94
C ALA A 163 12.57 5.37 0.55
N SER A 164 13.24 4.85 1.57
CA SER A 164 14.58 4.34 1.54
C SER A 164 14.72 3.16 0.58
N GLU A 165 13.71 2.30 0.48
CA GLU A 165 13.77 1.09 -0.34
C GLU A 165 13.63 1.42 -1.82
N ILE A 166 12.72 2.33 -2.18
CA ILE A 166 12.61 2.82 -3.56
C ILE A 166 13.89 3.56 -3.97
N GLU A 167 14.45 4.39 -3.08
CA GLU A 167 15.73 5.06 -3.33
C GLU A 167 16.88 4.07 -3.52
N GLY A 168 17.00 3.06 -2.66
CA GLY A 168 17.99 2.00 -2.79
C GLY A 168 17.84 1.19 -4.08
N LEU A 169 16.62 0.93 -4.53
CA LEU A 169 16.35 0.26 -5.82
C LEU A 169 16.82 1.11 -7.01
N LEU A 170 16.62 2.43 -6.95
CA LEU A 170 17.05 3.37 -7.98
C LEU A 170 18.58 3.46 -8.05
N ILE A 171 19.24 3.60 -6.89
CA ILE A 171 20.71 3.59 -6.80
C ILE A 171 21.27 2.29 -7.37
N TRP A 172 20.65 1.14 -7.05
CA TRP A 172 21.07 -0.14 -7.58
C TRP A 172 20.99 -0.18 -9.11
N ILE A 173 19.88 0.29 -9.71
CA ILE A 173 19.71 0.37 -11.18
C ILE A 173 20.80 1.25 -11.81
N GLU A 174 21.12 2.39 -11.20
CA GLU A 174 22.11 3.35 -11.72
C GLU A 174 23.56 2.84 -11.60
N CYS A 175 23.86 2.01 -10.59
CA CYS A 175 25.20 1.46 -10.38
C CYS A 175 25.53 0.27 -11.29
N GLN A 176 24.57 -0.19 -12.10
CA GLN A 176 24.79 -1.31 -12.99
C GLN A 176 25.67 -0.94 -14.20
N PRO A 177 26.69 -1.74 -14.54
CA PRO A 177 27.44 -1.53 -15.77
C PRO A 177 26.52 -1.68 -16.98
N ALA A 178 26.63 -0.79 -17.97
CA ALA A 178 25.82 -0.73 -19.19
C ALA A 178 25.90 -1.96 -20.11
N SER A 179 26.48 -3.07 -19.66
CA SER A 179 26.85 -4.25 -20.44
C SER A 179 25.70 -5.18 -20.86
N TYR A 180 24.45 -4.74 -20.78
CA TYR A 180 23.28 -5.49 -21.30
C TYR A 180 22.37 -4.66 -22.21
N GLU A 181 22.85 -3.55 -22.76
CA GLU A 181 22.11 -2.85 -23.82
C GLU A 181 22.20 -3.57 -25.17
N THR A 182 21.14 -4.29 -25.52
CA THR A 182 20.66 -4.31 -26.91
C THR A 182 19.14 -4.40 -26.98
N VAL A 183 18.42 -3.42 -26.43
CA VAL A 183 17.05 -3.14 -26.89
C VAL A 183 16.79 -1.63 -26.87
N LYS A 184 16.37 -1.12 -28.04
CA LYS A 184 16.08 0.29 -28.34
C LYS A 184 15.28 1.01 -27.24
N SER A 185 15.88 2.09 -26.74
CA SER A 185 15.23 3.13 -25.95
C SER A 185 14.09 3.78 -26.75
N ASN A 186 12.90 3.81 -26.14
CA ASN A 186 11.86 4.79 -26.38
C ASN A 186 11.16 5.10 -25.04
N SER A 187 11.26 6.36 -24.61
CA SER A 187 10.32 7.13 -23.75
C SER A 187 10.18 6.91 -22.22
N ASP A 188 11.00 6.12 -21.52
CA ASP A 188 10.76 5.88 -20.07
C ASP A 188 11.53 6.79 -19.08
N ASP A 189 12.54 7.55 -19.51
CA ASP A 189 13.37 8.37 -18.61
C ASP A 189 12.62 9.53 -17.94
N THR A 190 11.54 10.02 -18.54
CA THR A 190 10.72 11.11 -17.99
C THR A 190 9.86 10.66 -16.80
N LEU A 191 9.53 9.37 -16.69
CA LEU A 191 8.66 8.86 -15.62
C LEU A 191 9.39 8.74 -14.28
N LEU A 192 10.69 8.45 -14.29
CA LEU A 192 11.51 8.35 -13.08
C LEU A 192 11.67 9.72 -12.39
N ALA A 193 11.95 10.78 -13.16
CA ALA A 193 12.08 12.13 -12.62
C ALA A 193 10.77 12.71 -12.06
N VAL A 194 9.62 12.42 -12.69
CA VAL A 194 8.31 12.89 -12.24
C VAL A 194 7.83 12.13 -11.01
N ALA A 195 8.10 10.82 -10.93
CA ALA A 195 7.79 10.02 -9.74
C ALA A 195 8.60 10.48 -8.52
N PHE A 196 9.88 10.78 -8.70
CA PHE A 196 10.77 11.30 -7.66
C PHE A 196 10.29 12.64 -7.09
N GLY A 197 9.91 13.59 -7.95
CA GLY A 197 9.41 14.90 -7.52
C GLY A 197 8.07 14.85 -6.79
N ALA A 198 7.16 13.96 -7.21
CA ALA A 198 5.84 13.83 -6.57
C ALA A 198 5.90 13.11 -5.21
N TRP A 199 6.79 12.13 -5.06
CA TRP A 199 6.87 11.30 -3.87
C TRP A 199 7.72 11.95 -2.75
N ILE A 200 8.81 12.67 -3.09
CA ILE A 200 9.53 13.53 -2.12
C ILE A 200 8.69 14.75 -1.71
N GLY A 201 7.98 15.37 -2.66
CA GLY A 201 7.14 16.54 -2.38
C GLY A 201 6.00 16.27 -1.38
N TYR A 202 5.43 15.07 -1.40
CA TYR A 202 4.29 14.71 -0.52
C TYR A 202 4.74 14.36 0.92
N ASN A 203 5.93 13.77 1.08
CA ASN A 203 6.42 13.33 2.40
C ASN A 203 7.23 14.41 3.15
N PHE A 204 7.76 15.44 2.48
CA PHE A 204 8.58 16.47 3.13
C PHE A 204 7.86 17.82 3.37
N PHE A 205 6.78 18.13 2.65
CA PHE A 205 6.09 19.43 2.72
C PHE A 205 4.61 19.35 3.13
N GLY A 206 4.13 18.18 3.57
CA GLY A 206 2.74 17.96 3.97
C GLY A 206 2.40 18.28 5.43
N GLY A 207 3.12 19.22 6.07
CA GLY A 207 2.88 19.64 7.45
C GLY A 207 2.84 21.16 7.57
N ASP A 208 1.64 21.72 7.54
CA ASP A 208 1.27 23.01 8.12
C ASP A 208 -0.12 22.86 8.77
#